data_AF-A0A1H0P396-F1
#
_entry.id   AF-A0A1H0P396-F1
#
_cell.length_a   1.000
_cell.length_b   1.000
_cell.length_c   1.000
_cell.angle_alpha   90.00
_cell.angle_beta   90.00
_cell.angle_gamma   90.00
#
_symmetry.space_group_name_H-M   'P 1'
#
loop_
_entity.id
_entity.type
_entity.pdbx_description
1 polymer ?
#
loop_
_entity_poly.entity_id
_entity_poly.type
_entity_poly.pdbx_seq_one_letter_code
_entity_poly.pdbx_strand_id
1 'polypeptide(L)' 'MSQPHTRLATLLRRGQWMLDEAAHKLGGKQLPEADRHAVAAALDELSAALREHTDEPAELPTGQDERPAVVEGER' A
#
# COMPACT_ATOMS: atom_id res chain seq x y z
N MET A 1 11.50 9.64 1.34
CA MET A 1 10.52 8.62 0.94
C MET A 1 10.36 7.67 2.11
N SER A 2 9.22 7.70 2.80
CA SER A 2 8.97 6.87 3.97
C SER A 2 9.01 5.38 3.58
N GLN A 3 9.81 4.59 4.29
CA GLN A 3 9.98 3.14 4.07
C GLN A 3 8.68 2.34 3.84
N PRO A 4 7.53 2.62 4.50
CA PRO A 4 6.27 1.91 4.24
C PRO A 4 5.76 2.03 2.79
N HIS A 5 5.86 3.20 2.18
CA HIS A 5 5.41 3.41 0.78
C HIS A 5 6.28 2.61 -0.20
N THR A 6 7.58 2.49 0.06
CA THR A 6 8.53 1.71 -0.76
C THR A 6 8.23 0.20 -0.66
N ARG A 7 7.90 -0.29 0.55
CA ARG A 7 7.52 -1.69 0.77
C ARG A 7 6.22 -2.03 0.05
N LEU A 8 5.18 -1.21 0.20
CA LEU A 8 3.90 -1.43 -0.45
C LEU A 8 4.03 -1.42 -1.98
N ALA A 9 4.79 -0.46 -2.55
CA ALA A 9 5.07 -0.42 -3.98
C ALA A 9 5.76 -1.70 -4.48
N THR A 10 6.69 -2.25 -3.70
CA THR A 10 7.38 -3.51 -4.03
C THR A 10 6.42 -4.70 -4.01
N LEU A 11 5.56 -4.79 -2.99
CA LEU A 11 4.57 -5.87 -2.87
C LEU A 11 3.54 -5.81 -4.00
N LEU A 12 3.05 -4.62 -4.34
CA LEU A 12 2.13 -4.41 -5.47
C LEU A 12 2.76 -4.86 -6.79
N ARG A 13 4.01 -4.46 -7.05
CA ARG A 13 4.72 -4.86 -8.27
C ARG A 13 4.91 -6.37 -8.31
N ARG A 14 5.34 -6.99 -7.22
CA ARG A 14 5.50 -8.45 -7.11
C ARG A 14 4.18 -9.18 -7.34
N GLY A 15 3.09 -8.75 -6.71
CA GLY A 15 1.77 -9.33 -6.87
C GLY A 15 1.27 -9.29 -8.32
N GLN A 16 1.50 -8.16 -9.02
CA GLN A 16 1.17 -8.02 -10.44
C GLN A 16 1.85 -9.10 -11.28
N TRP A 17 3.17 -9.30 -11.12
CA TRP A 17 3.91 -10.32 -11.88
C TRP A 17 3.43 -11.73 -11.57
N MET A 18 3.22 -12.05 -10.29
CA MET A 18 2.78 -13.39 -9.88
C MET A 18 1.40 -13.75 -10.42
N LEU A 19 0.48 -12.78 -10.44
CA LEU A 19 -0.87 -12.97 -11.00
C LEU A 19 -0.85 -13.14 -12.51
N ASP A 20 -0.02 -12.37 -13.22
CA ASP A 20 0.16 -12.50 -14.67
C ASP A 20 0.68 -13.89 -15.05
N GLU A 21 1.72 -14.37 -14.35
CA GLU A 21 2.26 -15.72 -14.55
C GLU A 21 1.23 -16.81 -14.22
N ALA A 22 0.48 -16.66 -13.13
CA ALA A 22 -0.57 -17.61 -12.74
C ALA A 22 -1.71 -17.65 -13.78
N ALA A 23 -2.10 -16.50 -14.34
CA ALA A 23 -3.10 -16.42 -15.40
C ALA A 23 -2.62 -17.08 -16.69
N HIS A 24 -1.35 -16.86 -17.07
CA HIS A 24 -0.72 -17.53 -18.20
C HIS A 24 -0.73 -19.05 -18.04
N LYS A 25 -0.31 -19.55 -16.86
CA LYS A 25 -0.30 -20.96 -16.48
C LYS A 25 -1.69 -21.59 -16.48
N LEU A 26 -2.69 -20.90 -15.93
CA LEU A 26 -4.10 -21.32 -15.98
C LEU A 26 -4.64 -21.38 -17.41
N GLY A 27 -4.26 -20.43 -18.29
CA GLY A 27 -4.56 -20.49 -19.73
C GLY A 27 -3.99 -21.73 -20.41
N GLY A 28 -2.84 -22.22 -19.92
CA GLY A 28 -2.22 -23.50 -20.29
C GLY A 28 -2.79 -24.74 -19.57
N LYS A 29 -3.88 -24.60 -18.80
CA LYS A 29 -4.55 -25.65 -18.00
C LYS A 29 -3.69 -26.25 -16.88
N GLN A 30 -2.60 -25.61 -16.49
CA GLN A 30 -1.72 -26.11 -15.44
C GLN A 30 -1.30 -24.97 -14.52
N LEU A 31 -1.84 -24.94 -13.30
CA LEU A 31 -1.28 -24.16 -12.20
C LEU A 31 -0.93 -25.14 -11.07
N PRO A 32 0.35 -25.51 -10.92
CA PRO A 32 0.81 -26.44 -9.90
C PRO A 32 0.36 -26.04 -8.50
N GLU A 33 0.16 -27.01 -7.61
CA GLU A 33 -0.27 -26.73 -6.24
C GLU A 33 0.68 -25.79 -5.50
N ALA A 34 1.99 -26.01 -5.63
CA ALA A 34 3.01 -25.13 -5.05
C ALA A 34 2.86 -23.68 -5.53
N ASP A 35 2.57 -23.47 -6.82
CA ASP A 35 2.36 -22.15 -7.39
C ASP A 35 1.07 -21.50 -6.85
N ARG A 36 0.00 -22.28 -6.66
CA ARG A 36 -1.24 -21.79 -6.02
C ARG A 36 -0.99 -21.31 -4.60
N HIS A 37 -0.26 -22.10 -3.81
CA HIS A 37 0.10 -21.74 -2.43
C HIS A 37 1.00 -20.50 -2.39
N ALA A 38 1.96 -20.39 -3.31
CA ALA A 38 2.83 -19.22 -3.41
C ALA A 38 2.04 -17.95 -3.75
N VAL A 39 1.09 -18.03 -4.69
CA VAL A 39 0.21 -16.91 -5.06
C VAL A 39 -0.67 -16.51 -3.87
N ALA A 40 -1.28 -17.47 -3.17
CA ALA A 40 -2.09 -17.18 -1.98
C ALA A 40 -1.28 -16.45 -0.90
N ALA A 41 -0.11 -16.97 -0.55
CA ALA A 41 0.76 -16.36 0.47
C ALA A 41 1.19 -14.92 0.11
N ALA A 42 1.49 -14.65 -1.17
CA ALA A 42 1.84 -13.30 -1.62
C ALA A 42 0.64 -12.33 -1.56
N LEU A 43 -0.57 -12.82 -1.86
CA LEU A 43 -1.80 -12.02 -1.74
C LEU A 43 -2.12 -11.71 -0.27
N ASP A 44 -1.90 -12.66 0.64
CA ASP A 44 -2.07 -12.44 2.08
C ASP A 44 -1.09 -11.37 2.60
N GLU A 45 0.19 -11.43 2.20
CA GLU A 45 1.19 -10.43 2.55
C GLU A 45 0.81 -9.03 2.04
N LEU A 46 0.40 -8.92 0.77
CA LEU A 46 -0.06 -7.66 0.20
C LEU A 46 -1.31 -7.13 0.91
N SER A 47 -2.25 -8.02 1.23
CA SER A 47 -3.48 -7.69 1.95
C SER A 47 -3.18 -7.14 3.35
N ALA A 48 -2.22 -7.72 4.07
CA ALA A 48 -1.77 -7.21 5.35
C ALA A 48 -1.14 -5.81 5.22
N ALA A 49 -0.21 -5.64 4.27
CA ALA A 49 0.47 -4.37 4.05
C ALA A 49 -0.48 -3.23 3.67
N LEU A 50 -1.54 -3.51 2.89
CA LEU A 50 -2.56 -2.51 2.54
C LEU A 50 -3.37 -2.03 3.76
N ARG A 51 -3.67 -2.93 4.70
CA ARG A 51 -4.37 -2.58 5.95
C ARG A 51 -3.48 -1.74 6.85
N GLU A 52 -2.22 -2.15 7.03
CA GLU A 52 -1.21 -1.39 7.79
C GLU A 52 -1.07 0.05 7.27
N HIS A 53 -1.08 0.23 5.95
CA HIS A 53 -0.92 1.53 5.31
C HIS A 53 -2.18 2.42 5.39
N THR A 54 -3.34 1.85 5.72
CA THR A 54 -4.58 2.59 6.01
C THR A 54 -4.63 3.06 7.47
N ASP A 55 -4.02 2.29 8.37
CA ASP A 55 -3.93 2.59 9.80
C ASP A 55 -2.80 3.58 10.15
N GLU A 56 -1.86 3.85 9.22
CA GLU A 56 -1.00 5.03 9.34
C GLU A 56 -1.89 6.28 9.28
N PRO A 57 -1.96 7.10 10.34
CA PRO A 57 -2.76 8.31 10.32
C PRO A 57 -2.25 9.14 9.15
N ALA A 58 -3.10 9.30 8.13
CA ALA A 58 -2.88 10.29 7.08
C ALA A 58 -2.57 11.57 7.84
N GLU A 59 -1.32 12.05 7.75
CA GLU A 59 -0.90 13.28 8.40
C GLU A 59 -1.96 14.31 8.02
N LEU A 60 -2.84 14.63 8.98
CA LEU A 60 -3.82 15.69 8.81
C LEU A 60 -2.98 16.88 8.38
N PRO A 61 -3.34 17.61 7.31
CA PRO A 61 -2.65 18.85 7.00
C PRO A 61 -2.84 19.73 8.23
N THR A 62 -1.82 19.76 9.09
CA THR A 62 -1.74 20.65 10.24
C THR A 62 -1.84 22.03 9.63
N GLY A 63 -2.95 22.68 9.90
CA GLY A 63 -3.31 23.97 9.33
C GLY A 63 -2.12 24.92 9.42
N GLN A 64 -1.46 25.14 8.28
CA GLN A 64 -0.66 26.32 8.07
C GLN A 64 -1.61 27.49 7.85
N ASP A 65 -2.34 27.87 8.91
CA ASP A 65 -3.08 29.13 8.95
C ASP A 65 -3.12 29.68 10.38
N GLU A 66 -2.03 29.55 11.12
CA GLU A 66 -1.73 30.46 12.22
C GLU A 66 -0.65 31.44 11.78
N ARG A 67 -1.07 32.40 10.96
CA ARG A 67 -0.34 33.65 10.78
C ARG A 67 -0.55 34.49 12.04
N PRO A 68 0.47 34.81 12.84
CA PRO A 68 0.27 35.64 14.02
C PRO A 68 0.28 37.11 13.58
N ALA A 69 -0.82 37.82 13.73
CA ALA A 69 -0.79 39.28 13.65
C ALA A 69 -1.92 39.95 14.45
N VAL A 70 -1.55 40.33 15.68
CA VAL A 70 -1.93 41.57 16.39
C VAL A 70 -3.42 41.78 16.69
N VAL A 71 -3.78 41.49 17.94
CA VAL A 71 -4.90 42.15 18.61
C VAL A 71 -4.43 43.54 19.01
N GLU A 72 -4.70 44.57 18.19
CA GLU A 72 -4.70 45.95 18.67
C GLU A 72 -6.03 46.19 19.38
N GLY A 73 -5.97 46.11 20.72
CA GLY A 73 -7.06 46.47 21.61
C GLY A 73 -7.21 47.99 21.72
N GLU A 74 -8.45 48.42 21.63
CA GLU A 74 -9.01 49.76 21.85
C GLU A 74 -8.43 50.53 23.06
N ARG A 75 -8.05 51.81 22.87
CA ARG A 75 -8.75 53.04 23.33
C ARG A 75 -7.85 54.27 23.35
#